data_AF-A0A524Q6X4-F1
#
_entry.id   AF-A0A524Q6X4-F1
#
_cell.length_a   1.000
_cell.length_b   1.000
_cell.length_c   1.000
_cell.angle_alpha   90.00
_cell.angle_beta   90.00
_cell.angle_gamma   90.00
#
_symmetry.space_group_name_H-M   'P 1'
#
loop_
_entity.id
_entity.type
_entity.pdbx_description
1 polymer ?
#
loop_
_entity_poly.entity_id
_entity_poly.type
_entity_poly.pdbx_seq_one_letter_code
_entity_poly.pdbx_strand_id
1 'polypeptide(L)'
;MKLLTRLFQNGDDSGALKGLGSSGYSTGFATTAASTSVDFVPQEFNGRIFTSTHEHYVGITGSVFTLALFQDAADELREHGHEPTYEMLIGPSDETTVSQIAGFVPVGESLVAYGANQDVARLNGVSVAGSYYIGTLEGFAIRVVPGIPQYYGFGFKSYGRMSQRNPLRVRVPEGISKVQFIAMPDPKAGSGINPLQNMMLYAKFGVGVGDRTNGTPRYTVSGTWANGTVS
;
A
#
# COMPACT_ATOMS: atom_id res chain seq x y z
N MET A 1 -3.61 9.52 -12.34
CA MET A 1 -2.67 8.40 -12.05
C MET A 1 -3.16 7.74 -10.77
N LYS A 2 -3.60 6.49 -10.84
CA LYS A 2 -4.18 5.77 -9.69
C LYS A 2 -3.04 5.14 -8.89
N LEU A 3 -2.47 5.91 -7.96
CA LEU A 3 -1.22 5.55 -7.24
C LEU A 3 -1.35 4.25 -6.41
N LEU A 4 -2.56 3.95 -5.94
CA LEU A 4 -2.81 2.78 -5.10
C LEU A 4 -3.07 1.49 -5.90
N THR A 5 -3.27 1.57 -7.23
CA THR A 5 -3.57 0.37 -8.04
C THR A 5 -2.48 -0.68 -7.94
N ARG A 6 -1.23 -0.27 -7.74
CA ARG A 6 -0.09 -1.18 -7.58
C ARG A 6 -0.26 -2.14 -6.39
N LEU A 7 -0.94 -1.72 -5.32
CA LEU A 7 -1.18 -2.55 -4.14
C LEU A 7 -2.02 -3.78 -4.46
N PHE A 8 -2.94 -3.67 -5.42
CA PHE A 8 -3.98 -4.66 -5.68
C PHE A 8 -3.84 -5.33 -7.05
N GLN A 9 -2.67 -5.22 -7.68
CA GLN A 9 -2.36 -5.84 -8.97
C GLN A 9 -1.30 -6.92 -8.77
N ASN A 10 -1.68 -8.18 -8.92
CA ASN A 10 -0.78 -9.33 -8.78
C ASN A 10 0.16 -9.52 -9.97
N GLY A 11 -0.27 -9.11 -11.17
CA GLY A 11 0.55 -9.13 -12.37
C GLY A 11 1.54 -7.97 -12.50
N ASP A 12 2.32 -8.02 -13.58
CA ASP A 12 3.29 -6.97 -13.92
C ASP A 12 2.62 -5.74 -14.51
N ASP A 13 3.20 -4.59 -14.19
CA ASP A 13 3.23 -3.49 -15.16
C ASP A 13 4.44 -3.66 -16.09
N SER A 14 4.25 -3.41 -17.38
CA SER A 14 5.32 -3.48 -18.38
C SER A 14 5.20 -2.37 -19.43
N GLY A 15 6.29 -2.16 -20.18
CA GLY A 15 6.29 -1.34 -21.38
C GLY A 15 6.61 0.14 -21.19
N ALA A 16 6.96 0.78 -22.31
CA ALA A 16 7.43 2.16 -22.36
C ALA A 16 6.38 3.17 -21.88
N LEU A 17 5.08 2.87 -22.04
CA LEU A 17 3.98 3.71 -21.57
C LEU A 17 3.97 3.87 -20.03
N LYS A 18 4.55 2.92 -19.30
CA LYS A 18 4.70 2.94 -17.84
C LYS A 18 6.09 3.44 -17.40
N GLY A 19 6.92 3.89 -18.33
CA GLY A 19 8.29 4.33 -18.06
C GLY A 19 9.21 3.19 -17.62
N LEU A 20 8.97 1.98 -18.12
CA LEU A 20 9.77 0.77 -17.83
C LEU A 20 10.71 0.37 -18.98
N GLY A 21 10.65 1.07 -20.13
CA GLY A 21 11.34 0.63 -21.35
C GLY A 21 10.64 -0.55 -22.03
N SER A 22 11.31 -1.17 -23.01
CA SER A 22 10.76 -2.28 -23.80
C SER A 22 10.77 -3.62 -23.07
N SER A 23 11.67 -3.80 -22.10
CA SER A 23 11.88 -5.06 -21.38
C SER A 23 11.73 -4.94 -19.86
N GLY A 24 11.37 -3.76 -19.33
CA GLY A 24 11.23 -3.58 -17.90
C GLY A 24 9.88 -4.05 -17.38
N TYR A 25 9.93 -4.72 -16.23
CA TYR A 25 8.77 -5.17 -15.47
C TYR A 25 8.75 -4.51 -14.09
N SER A 26 7.56 -4.23 -13.60
CA SER A 26 7.31 -3.86 -12.20
C SER A 26 6.40 -4.92 -11.60
N THR A 27 7.02 -5.90 -10.94
CA THR A 27 6.38 -7.10 -10.41
C THR A 27 5.62 -6.86 -9.11
N GLY A 28 4.70 -7.77 -8.77
CA GLY A 28 3.86 -7.74 -7.57
C GLY A 28 4.64 -7.98 -6.28
N PHE A 29 3.88 -8.11 -5.19
CA PHE A 29 4.36 -8.79 -3.99
C PHE A 29 4.68 -10.27 -4.31
N ALA A 30 5.11 -11.04 -3.31
CA ALA A 30 5.26 -12.47 -3.48
C ALA A 30 3.92 -13.08 -3.94
N THR A 31 3.99 -13.86 -5.01
CA THR A 31 2.84 -14.49 -5.64
C THR A 31 3.32 -15.79 -6.29
N THR A 32 2.39 -16.70 -6.52
CA THR A 32 2.66 -17.97 -7.18
C THR A 32 3.41 -17.76 -8.49
N ALA A 33 4.40 -18.60 -8.76
CA ALA A 33 5.23 -18.56 -9.95
C ALA A 33 4.38 -18.55 -11.23
N ALA A 34 4.91 -17.86 -12.24
CA ALA A 34 4.25 -17.52 -13.49
C ALA A 34 3.08 -16.51 -13.39
N SER A 35 2.71 -16.01 -12.20
CA SER A 35 1.80 -14.85 -12.07
C SER A 35 2.46 -13.52 -12.47
N THR A 36 3.79 -13.47 -12.44
CA THR A 36 4.62 -12.34 -12.91
C THR A 36 5.74 -12.86 -13.81
N SER A 37 6.34 -11.97 -14.59
CA SER A 37 7.47 -12.29 -15.47
C SER A 37 8.78 -12.50 -14.70
N VAL A 38 8.80 -12.21 -13.40
CA VAL A 38 9.94 -12.44 -12.51
C VAL A 38 9.47 -13.16 -11.26
N ASP A 39 9.61 -14.49 -11.28
CA ASP A 39 9.31 -15.34 -10.14
C ASP A 39 10.13 -14.94 -8.91
N PHE A 40 9.53 -15.12 -7.75
CA PHE A 40 10.14 -14.77 -6.47
C PHE A 40 9.80 -15.80 -5.42
N VAL A 41 10.85 -16.40 -4.86
CA VAL A 41 10.77 -17.22 -3.66
C VAL A 41 11.26 -16.35 -2.51
N PRO A 42 10.43 -16.09 -1.48
CA PRO A 42 10.89 -15.39 -0.29
C PRO A 42 12.10 -16.05 0.36
N GLN A 43 12.92 -15.25 1.04
CA GLN A 43 14.05 -15.79 1.81
C GLN A 43 13.53 -16.60 2.99
N GLU A 44 14.22 -17.69 3.32
CA GLU A 44 13.93 -18.46 4.53
C GLU A 44 14.02 -17.57 5.77
N PHE A 45 13.03 -17.70 6.65
CA PHE A 45 13.02 -16.97 7.91
C PHE A 45 12.54 -17.86 9.05
N ASN A 46 13.28 -17.86 10.16
CA ASN A 46 12.95 -18.61 11.38
C ASN A 46 12.61 -20.10 11.13
N GLY A 47 13.32 -20.74 10.21
CA GLY A 47 13.11 -22.14 9.82
C GLY A 47 11.93 -22.40 8.88
N ARG A 48 11.22 -21.36 8.42
CA ARG A 48 10.20 -21.46 7.37
C ARG A 48 10.85 -21.36 6.00
N ILE A 49 10.83 -22.47 5.26
CA ILE A 49 11.26 -22.55 3.87
C ILE A 49 10.06 -22.25 2.98
N PHE A 50 10.18 -21.21 2.16
CA PHE A 50 9.16 -20.84 1.19
C PHE A 50 9.43 -21.51 -0.15
N THR A 51 8.37 -21.68 -0.94
CA THR A 51 8.45 -22.19 -2.30
C THR A 51 8.00 -21.14 -3.29
N SER A 52 8.11 -21.46 -4.57
CA SER A 52 7.64 -20.60 -5.65
C SER A 52 6.11 -20.48 -5.72
N THR A 53 5.36 -21.10 -4.82
CA THR A 53 3.90 -20.96 -4.71
C THR A 53 3.48 -20.08 -3.54
N HIS A 54 4.41 -19.33 -2.94
CA HIS A 54 4.11 -18.44 -1.82
C HIS A 54 3.28 -17.24 -2.29
N GLU A 55 2.11 -17.03 -1.69
CA GLU A 55 1.09 -16.11 -2.17
C GLU A 55 0.73 -15.06 -1.13
N HIS A 56 0.78 -13.78 -1.51
CA HIS A 56 0.39 -12.66 -0.65
C HIS A 56 -0.94 -12.03 -1.07
N TYR A 57 -1.39 -12.31 -2.30
CA TYR A 57 -2.67 -11.81 -2.80
C TYR A 57 -3.78 -12.79 -2.38
N VAL A 58 -4.34 -12.56 -1.20
CA VAL A 58 -5.24 -13.52 -0.56
C VAL A 58 -6.71 -13.15 -0.76
N GLY A 59 -7.45 -14.08 -1.37
CA GLY A 59 -8.89 -14.06 -1.45
C GLY A 59 -9.53 -14.80 -0.28
N ILE A 60 -10.58 -14.23 0.29
CA ILE A 60 -11.43 -14.82 1.34
C ILE A 60 -12.87 -14.68 0.87
N THR A 61 -13.71 -15.70 1.08
CA THR A 61 -15.14 -15.63 0.74
C THR A 61 -15.94 -15.10 1.92
N GLY A 62 -16.85 -14.15 1.69
CA GLY A 62 -17.80 -13.67 2.71
C GLY A 62 -18.31 -12.24 2.51
N SER A 63 -17.70 -11.48 1.61
CA SER A 63 -17.93 -10.06 1.33
C SER A 63 -17.90 -9.18 2.59
N VAL A 64 -17.07 -9.56 3.56
CA VAL A 64 -16.96 -8.86 4.84
C VAL A 64 -15.57 -9.08 5.43
N PHE A 65 -15.04 -8.06 6.10
CA PHE A 65 -13.84 -8.20 6.90
C PHE A 65 -14.15 -8.97 8.18
N THR A 66 -13.29 -9.91 8.56
CA THR A 66 -13.45 -10.74 9.75
C THR A 66 -12.20 -10.69 10.60
N LEU A 67 -12.29 -11.02 11.89
CA LEU A 67 -11.12 -11.11 12.77
C LEU A 67 -10.03 -12.03 12.20
N ALA A 68 -10.44 -13.18 11.66
CA ALA A 68 -9.53 -14.16 11.07
C ALA A 68 -8.71 -13.59 9.90
N LEU A 69 -9.27 -12.67 9.11
CA LEU A 69 -8.54 -11.98 8.04
C LEU A 69 -7.37 -11.16 8.60
N PHE A 70 -7.58 -10.45 9.70
CA PHE A 70 -6.52 -9.65 10.32
C PHE A 70 -5.46 -10.53 10.99
N GLN A 71 -5.86 -11.64 11.61
CA GLN A 71 -4.93 -12.61 12.17
C GLN A 71 -4.06 -13.24 11.09
N ASP A 72 -4.66 -13.68 9.98
CA ASP A 72 -3.96 -14.24 8.83
C ASP A 72 -3.01 -13.20 8.18
N ALA A 73 -3.45 -11.94 8.05
CA ALA A 73 -2.60 -10.84 7.58
C ALA A 73 -1.40 -10.57 8.50
N ALA A 74 -1.58 -10.62 9.82
CA ALA A 74 -0.49 -10.46 10.77
C ALA A 74 0.50 -11.63 10.69
N ASP A 75 -0.01 -12.85 10.59
CA ASP A 75 0.81 -14.06 10.50
C ASP A 75 1.62 -14.11 9.20
N GLU A 76 1.04 -13.73 8.07
CA GLU A 76 1.73 -13.60 6.78
C GLU A 76 2.86 -12.55 6.84
N LEU A 77 2.68 -11.42 7.52
CA LEU A 77 3.78 -10.47 7.68
C LEU A 77 4.88 -11.01 8.62
N ARG A 78 4.49 -11.69 9.69
CA ARG A 78 5.40 -12.23 10.70
C ARG A 78 6.26 -13.39 10.19
N GLU A 79 5.74 -14.21 9.29
CA GLU A 79 6.52 -15.31 8.69
C GLU A 79 7.73 -14.81 7.88
N HIS A 80 7.74 -13.55 7.44
CA HIS A 80 8.89 -12.90 6.78
C HIS A 80 9.69 -11.99 7.72
N GLY A 81 9.43 -12.04 9.04
CA GLY A 81 10.14 -11.24 10.04
C GLY A 81 9.72 -9.78 10.10
N HIS A 82 8.56 -9.42 9.55
CA HIS A 82 7.94 -8.12 9.81
C HIS A 82 7.19 -8.20 11.14
N GLU A 83 7.76 -7.59 12.18
CA GLU A 83 7.13 -7.53 13.50
C GLU A 83 6.19 -6.32 13.65
N PRO A 84 5.13 -6.43 14.47
CA PRO A 84 4.19 -5.34 14.70
C PRO A 84 4.87 -4.12 15.33
N THR A 85 4.28 -2.93 15.30
CA THR A 85 2.93 -2.59 14.80
C THR A 85 2.83 -2.56 13.28
N TYR A 86 1.67 -2.91 12.74
CA TYR A 86 1.37 -2.91 11.31
C TYR A 86 0.39 -1.79 10.93
N GLU A 87 0.18 -1.62 9.64
CA GLU A 87 -0.80 -0.72 9.04
C GLU A 87 -1.77 -1.55 8.19
N MET A 88 -3.08 -1.32 8.34
CA MET A 88 -4.10 -1.90 7.47
C MET A 88 -4.86 -0.77 6.79
N LEU A 89 -4.80 -0.74 5.46
CA LEU A 89 -5.54 0.23 4.67
C LEU A 89 -6.87 -0.38 4.21
N ILE A 90 -7.97 0.33 4.40
CA ILE A 90 -9.31 -0.06 3.93
C ILE A 90 -10.00 1.10 3.22
N GLY A 91 -11.03 0.78 2.43
CA GLY A 91 -11.91 1.78 1.83
C GLY A 91 -12.93 2.34 2.83
N PRO A 92 -13.47 3.55 2.61
CA PRO A 92 -14.53 4.12 3.45
C PRO A 92 -15.80 3.25 3.52
N SER A 93 -16.06 2.45 2.48
CA SER A 93 -17.19 1.52 2.42
C SER A 93 -17.14 0.38 3.43
N ASP A 94 -15.95 0.04 3.93
CA ASP A 94 -15.73 -1.07 4.85
C ASP A 94 -15.45 -0.61 6.29
N GLU A 95 -15.48 0.70 6.54
CA GLU A 95 -15.18 1.27 7.86
C GLU A 95 -16.12 0.74 8.95
N THR A 96 -17.44 0.75 8.69
CA THR A 96 -18.44 0.30 9.66
C THR A 96 -18.34 -1.19 9.93
N THR A 97 -18.03 -2.01 8.92
CA THR A 97 -17.91 -3.46 9.11
C THR A 97 -16.66 -3.79 9.92
N VAL A 98 -15.56 -3.08 9.69
CA VAL A 98 -14.30 -3.27 10.42
C VAL A 98 -14.38 -2.78 11.86
N SER A 99 -15.02 -1.63 12.12
CA SER A 99 -15.14 -1.08 13.49
C SER A 99 -16.04 -1.89 14.42
N GLN A 100 -16.87 -2.78 13.85
CA GLN A 100 -17.74 -3.69 14.60
C GLN A 100 -17.09 -5.05 14.92
N ILE A 101 -15.88 -5.30 14.44
CA ILE A 101 -15.17 -6.57 14.72
C ILE A 101 -14.81 -6.62 16.20
N ALA A 102 -15.09 -7.76 16.83
CA ALA A 102 -14.74 -7.99 18.24
C ALA A 102 -13.22 -7.79 18.47
N GLY A 103 -12.87 -7.06 19.53
CA GLY A 103 -11.48 -6.70 19.85
C GLY A 103 -10.99 -5.43 19.17
N PHE A 104 -11.79 -4.79 18.31
CA PHE A 104 -11.46 -3.47 17.76
C PHE A 104 -11.44 -2.42 18.87
N VAL A 105 -10.34 -1.68 18.94
CA VAL A 105 -10.19 -0.55 19.87
C VAL A 105 -10.21 0.74 19.05
N PRO A 106 -11.21 1.61 19.21
CA PRO A 106 -11.36 2.81 18.40
C PRO A 106 -10.31 3.87 18.74
N VAL A 107 -9.99 4.73 17.78
CA VAL A 107 -9.28 5.97 18.06
C VAL A 107 -10.19 6.92 18.83
N GLY A 108 -9.63 7.73 19.73
CA GLY A 108 -10.40 8.77 20.39
C GLY A 108 -10.85 9.85 19.40
N GLU A 109 -12.15 10.17 19.38
CA GLU A 109 -12.71 11.31 18.67
C GLU A 109 -12.34 12.61 19.37
N SER A 110 -11.94 13.62 18.60
CA SER A 110 -11.45 14.90 19.14
C SER A 110 -12.51 15.73 19.86
N LEU A 111 -13.79 15.47 19.60
CA LEU A 111 -14.93 16.18 20.20
C LEU A 111 -15.57 15.40 21.35
N VAL A 112 -15.05 14.21 21.67
CA VAL A 112 -15.60 13.33 22.71
C VAL A 112 -14.67 13.35 23.92
N ALA A 113 -15.24 13.67 25.09
CA ALA A 113 -14.57 13.49 26.36
C ALA A 113 -14.75 12.04 26.82
N TYR A 114 -13.67 11.27 26.80
CA TYR A 114 -13.69 9.87 27.22
C TYR A 114 -13.60 9.75 28.74
N GLY A 115 -14.34 8.78 29.29
CA GLY A 115 -14.22 8.42 30.70
C GLY A 115 -12.88 7.76 31.02
N ALA A 116 -12.46 7.80 32.28
CA ALA A 116 -11.15 7.31 32.72
C ALA A 116 -10.92 5.79 32.49
N ASN A 117 -11.99 5.01 32.35
CA ASN A 117 -11.93 3.55 32.17
C ASN A 117 -12.13 3.11 30.71
N GLN A 118 -12.19 4.05 29.77
CA GLN A 118 -12.37 3.71 28.36
C GLN A 118 -11.00 3.51 27.69
N ASP A 119 -10.80 2.33 27.12
CA ASP A 119 -9.64 2.10 26.26
C ASP A 119 -9.83 2.80 24.92
N VAL A 120 -8.83 3.60 24.53
CA VAL A 120 -8.77 4.27 23.22
C VAL A 120 -7.41 4.03 22.59
N ALA A 121 -7.41 3.78 21.29
CA ALA A 121 -6.18 3.58 20.54
C ALA A 121 -5.37 4.88 20.53
N ARG A 122 -4.07 4.78 20.81
CA ARG A 122 -3.12 5.90 20.78
C ARG A 122 -2.69 6.21 19.35
N LEU A 123 -3.65 6.56 18.50
CA LEU A 123 -3.46 6.98 17.12
C LEU A 123 -4.00 8.39 16.92
N ASN A 124 -3.58 9.06 15.85
CA ASN A 124 -4.14 10.35 15.48
C ASN A 124 -5.33 10.13 14.53
N GLY A 125 -6.55 10.32 15.02
CA GLY A 125 -7.78 10.20 14.22
C GLY A 125 -8.02 11.37 13.26
N VAL A 126 -7.19 12.41 13.29
CA VAL A 126 -7.35 13.57 12.40
C VAL A 126 -7.12 13.17 10.95
N SER A 127 -8.08 13.54 10.08
CA SER A 127 -7.98 13.32 8.65
C SER A 127 -6.86 14.15 8.04
N VAL A 128 -5.97 13.47 7.31
CA VAL A 128 -4.90 14.06 6.50
C VAL A 128 -5.11 13.63 5.06
N ALA A 129 -5.36 14.60 4.18
CA ALA A 129 -5.67 14.36 2.76
C ALA A 129 -6.81 13.34 2.54
N GLY A 130 -7.83 13.37 3.41
CA GLY A 130 -9.00 12.48 3.35
C GLY A 130 -8.79 11.11 3.99
N SER A 131 -7.57 10.77 4.40
CA SER A 131 -7.26 9.52 5.09
C SER A 131 -7.16 9.72 6.61
N TYR A 132 -7.65 8.78 7.40
CA TYR A 132 -7.68 8.88 8.86
C TYR A 132 -7.59 7.49 9.50
N TYR A 133 -7.05 7.43 10.71
CA TYR A 133 -7.09 6.21 11.51
C TYR A 133 -8.45 6.10 12.20
N ILE A 134 -8.98 4.88 12.27
CA ILE A 134 -10.25 4.58 12.96
C ILE A 134 -10.03 3.82 14.26
N GLY A 135 -8.91 3.11 14.39
CA GLY A 135 -8.62 2.29 15.57
C GLY A 135 -7.53 1.25 15.31
N THR A 136 -7.46 0.26 16.19
CA THR A 136 -6.53 -0.86 16.11
C THR A 136 -7.22 -2.20 16.24
N LEU A 137 -6.69 -3.21 15.55
CA LEU A 137 -7.10 -4.61 15.68
C LEU A 137 -5.91 -5.51 15.33
N GLU A 138 -5.65 -6.56 16.14
CA GLU A 138 -4.61 -7.57 15.85
C GLU A 138 -3.22 -6.99 15.51
N GLY A 139 -2.83 -5.90 16.20
CA GLY A 139 -1.55 -5.22 15.99
C GLY A 139 -1.49 -4.29 14.77
N PHE A 140 -2.57 -4.20 13.99
CA PHE A 140 -2.73 -3.21 12.92
C PHE A 140 -3.29 -1.90 13.44
N ALA A 141 -2.68 -0.79 13.03
CA ALA A 141 -3.33 0.51 12.96
C ALA A 141 -4.19 0.54 11.69
N ILE A 142 -5.51 0.69 11.86
CA ILE A 142 -6.45 0.65 10.74
C ILE A 142 -6.69 2.07 10.23
N ARG A 143 -6.40 2.28 8.95
CA ARG A 143 -6.52 3.55 8.27
C ARG A 143 -7.50 3.46 7.12
N VAL A 144 -8.49 4.33 7.13
CA VAL A 144 -9.40 4.52 6.01
C VAL A 144 -8.70 5.40 4.98
N VAL A 145 -8.65 4.95 3.72
CA VAL A 145 -7.99 5.64 2.62
C VAL A 145 -8.97 5.75 1.43
N PRO A 146 -9.36 6.97 1.04
CA PRO A 146 -10.17 7.18 -0.16
C PRO A 146 -9.49 6.59 -1.40
N GLY A 147 -10.28 5.93 -2.25
CA GLY A 147 -9.83 5.29 -3.49
C GLY A 147 -9.59 3.78 -3.35
N ILE A 148 -9.41 3.24 -2.13
CA ILE A 148 -9.40 1.79 -1.94
C ILE A 148 -10.79 1.23 -2.29
N PRO A 149 -10.90 0.26 -3.22
CA PRO A 149 -12.18 -0.33 -3.59
C PRO A 149 -12.82 -1.07 -2.42
N GLN A 150 -14.15 -1.14 -2.41
CA GLN A 150 -14.88 -1.93 -1.43
C GLN A 150 -14.40 -3.39 -1.45
N TYR A 151 -14.33 -4.00 -0.26
CA TYR A 151 -13.88 -5.38 -0.04
C TYR A 151 -12.39 -5.62 -0.25
N TYR A 152 -11.59 -4.56 -0.46
CA TYR A 152 -10.13 -4.65 -0.55
C TYR A 152 -9.48 -4.05 0.69
N GLY A 153 -8.49 -4.77 1.21
CA GLY A 153 -7.63 -4.35 2.32
C GLY A 153 -6.16 -4.52 1.96
N PHE A 154 -5.29 -3.72 2.55
CA PHE A 154 -3.85 -3.88 2.38
C PHE A 154 -3.12 -3.76 3.72
N GLY A 155 -2.59 -4.89 4.19
CA GLY A 155 -1.76 -4.95 5.39
C GLY A 155 -0.28 -4.78 5.06
N PHE A 156 0.48 -4.04 5.87
CA PHE A 156 1.93 -3.92 5.73
C PHE A 156 2.61 -3.43 7.01
N LYS A 157 3.94 -3.55 7.08
CA LYS A 157 4.78 -2.91 8.11
C LYS A 157 5.39 -1.62 7.58
N SER A 158 5.11 -0.50 8.22
CA SER A 158 5.87 0.74 8.00
C SER A 158 7.20 0.69 8.77
N TYR A 159 8.30 0.98 8.08
CA TYR A 159 9.64 1.16 8.65
C TYR A 159 10.04 2.65 8.71
N GLY A 160 9.06 3.55 8.66
CA GLY A 160 9.27 4.98 8.63
C GLY A 160 9.51 5.53 7.22
N ARG A 161 9.72 6.86 7.15
CA ARG A 161 9.82 7.57 5.88
C ARG A 161 11.04 7.12 5.09
N MET A 162 10.85 6.84 3.79
CA MET A 162 11.91 6.49 2.84
C MET A 162 12.71 5.22 3.17
N SER A 163 12.20 4.35 4.06
CA SER A 163 12.84 3.06 4.29
C SER A 163 12.71 2.18 3.05
N GLN A 164 13.83 1.55 2.68
CA GLN A 164 13.88 0.55 1.62
C GLN A 164 12.98 -0.67 1.92
N ARG A 165 12.74 -0.94 3.20
CA ARG A 165 11.89 -2.06 3.65
C ARG A 165 10.40 -1.79 3.47
N ASN A 166 9.98 -0.58 3.09
CA ASN A 166 8.56 -0.30 2.87
C ASN A 166 8.01 -1.02 1.61
N PRO A 167 6.72 -1.39 1.59
CA PRO A 167 6.08 -2.11 0.47
C PRO A 167 6.29 -1.43 -0.87
N LEU A 168 5.97 -0.14 -0.92
CA LEU A 168 5.94 0.63 -2.16
C LEU A 168 7.13 1.58 -2.25
N ARG A 169 7.62 1.73 -3.47
CA ARG A 169 8.67 2.68 -3.82
C ARG A 169 8.24 3.53 -4.99
N VAL A 170 8.60 4.80 -4.92
CA VAL A 170 8.47 5.72 -6.05
C VAL A 170 9.70 5.56 -6.94
N ARG A 171 9.47 5.23 -8.20
CA ARG A 171 10.50 5.22 -9.24
C ARG A 171 10.67 6.63 -9.78
N VAL A 172 11.91 7.08 -9.81
CA VAL A 172 12.36 8.36 -10.38
C VAL A 172 13.38 8.09 -11.49
N PRO A 173 13.68 9.08 -12.36
CA PRO A 173 14.72 8.92 -13.38
C PRO A 173 16.09 8.54 -12.80
N GLU A 174 16.93 7.92 -13.62
CA GLU A 174 18.30 7.57 -13.25
C GLU A 174 19.09 8.81 -12.80
N GLY A 175 19.91 8.65 -11.76
CA GLY A 175 20.69 9.75 -11.17
C GLY A 175 19.89 10.66 -10.24
N ILE A 176 18.58 10.46 -10.09
CA ILE A 176 17.71 11.24 -9.20
C ILE A 176 17.30 10.36 -7.99
N SER A 177 17.28 10.92 -6.79
CA SER A 177 16.95 10.19 -5.54
C SER A 177 15.58 10.52 -4.94
N LYS A 178 14.86 11.49 -5.50
CA LYS A 178 13.52 11.93 -5.08
C LYS A 178 12.78 12.57 -6.23
N VAL A 179 11.46 12.64 -6.19
CA VAL A 179 10.71 13.38 -7.23
C VAL A 179 11.21 14.82 -7.25
N GLN A 180 11.74 15.24 -8.39
CA GLN A 180 12.26 16.59 -8.62
C GLN A 180 11.54 17.21 -9.80
N PHE A 181 11.27 18.50 -9.68
CA PHE A 181 10.76 19.33 -10.76
C PHE A 181 11.92 20.19 -11.27
N ILE A 182 12.20 20.11 -12.57
CA ILE A 182 13.18 20.98 -13.21
C ILE A 182 12.38 22.02 -13.99
N ALA A 183 12.51 23.28 -13.61
CA ALA A 183 11.99 24.40 -14.39
C ALA A 183 13.03 24.73 -15.46
N MET A 184 12.61 24.78 -16.72
CA MET A 184 13.45 25.16 -17.85
C MET A 184 12.92 26.46 -18.45
N PRO A 185 13.80 27.40 -18.84
CA PRO A 185 13.39 28.59 -19.59
C PRO A 185 12.74 28.18 -20.91
N ASP A 186 11.70 28.90 -21.34
CA ASP A 186 11.09 28.69 -22.65
C ASP A 186 12.13 28.99 -23.74
N PRO A 187 12.53 27.99 -24.56
CA PRO A 187 13.56 28.16 -25.58
C PRO A 187 13.15 29.15 -26.68
N LYS A 188 11.90 29.59 -26.73
CA LYS A 188 11.38 30.61 -27.66
C LYS A 188 11.19 31.99 -27.03
N ALA A 189 11.47 32.18 -25.73
CA ALA A 189 11.18 33.42 -25.01
C ALA A 189 11.95 34.65 -25.49
N GLY A 190 13.00 34.48 -26.31
CA GLY A 190 13.65 35.57 -27.06
C GLY A 190 14.35 36.64 -26.22
N SER A 191 14.30 36.59 -24.88
CA SER A 191 15.01 37.52 -24.00
C SER A 191 15.48 36.83 -22.72
N GLY A 192 16.70 37.14 -22.29
CA GLY A 192 17.29 36.65 -21.03
C GLY A 192 16.81 37.40 -19.77
N ILE A 193 15.88 38.34 -19.93
CA ILE A 193 15.41 39.22 -18.84
C ILE A 193 14.33 38.53 -17.99
N ASN A 194 13.52 37.67 -18.61
CA ASN A 194 12.48 36.88 -17.95
C ASN A 194 12.77 35.38 -18.14
N PRO A 195 13.66 34.77 -17.34
CA PRO A 195 14.09 33.40 -17.56
C PRO A 195 12.95 32.37 -17.47
N LEU A 196 11.83 32.69 -16.82
CA LEU A 196 10.63 31.85 -16.79
C LEU A 196 9.40 32.70 -17.14
N GLN A 197 9.12 32.89 -18.44
CA GLN A 197 7.86 33.52 -18.89
C GLN A 197 6.67 32.55 -18.82
N ASN A 198 6.92 31.29 -19.17
CA ASN A 198 5.95 30.20 -19.07
C ASN A 198 6.65 29.01 -18.41
N MET A 199 6.05 28.42 -17.38
CA MET A 199 6.58 27.23 -16.72
C MET A 199 5.69 26.04 -17.02
N MET A 200 6.22 25.06 -17.74
CA MET A 200 5.57 23.77 -17.92
C MET A 200 6.31 22.72 -17.10
N LEU A 201 5.63 22.21 -16.07
CA LEU A 201 6.19 21.20 -15.17
C LEU A 201 5.93 19.81 -15.74
N TYR A 202 7.01 19.10 -16.07
CA TYR A 202 6.96 17.69 -16.42
C TYR A 202 7.59 16.86 -15.31
N ALA A 203 6.79 16.07 -14.62
CA ALA A 203 7.28 15.03 -13.73
C ALA A 203 6.75 13.67 -14.20
N LYS A 204 7.65 12.72 -14.40
CA LYS A 204 7.32 11.31 -14.62
C LYS A 204 7.87 10.53 -13.44
N PHE A 205 6.97 9.88 -12.71
CA PHE A 205 7.34 8.94 -11.66
C PHE A 205 6.44 7.72 -11.77
N GLY A 206 6.95 6.59 -11.32
CA GLY A 206 6.19 5.34 -11.21
C GLY A 206 6.03 4.95 -9.75
N VAL A 207 5.11 4.04 -9.46
CA VAL A 207 5.02 3.37 -8.17
C VAL A 207 5.21 1.88 -8.42
N GLY A 208 6.13 1.25 -7.70
CA GLY A 208 6.41 -0.18 -7.80
C GLY A 208 6.54 -0.82 -6.42
N VAL A 209 6.62 -2.14 -6.40
CA VAL A 209 6.88 -2.91 -5.18
C VAL A 209 8.38 -2.90 -4.91
N GLY A 210 8.77 -2.56 -3.68
CA GLY A 210 10.16 -2.54 -3.23
C GLY A 210 10.52 -3.81 -2.48
N ASP A 211 9.87 -3.99 -1.33
CA ASP A 211 9.97 -5.21 -0.54
C ASP A 211 8.76 -6.10 -0.87
N ARG A 212 9.01 -7.23 -1.55
CA ARG A 212 7.96 -8.14 -2.03
C ARG A 212 7.34 -8.98 -0.92
N THR A 213 7.95 -9.06 0.26
CA THR A 213 7.38 -9.77 1.43
C THR A 213 6.60 -8.83 2.35
N ASN A 214 6.85 -7.52 2.27
CA ASN A 214 6.21 -6.54 3.15
C ASN A 214 4.91 -5.98 2.58
N GLY A 215 3.93 -6.84 2.33
CA GLY A 215 2.61 -6.41 1.88
C GLY A 215 1.68 -7.60 1.72
N THR A 216 0.46 -7.47 2.23
CA THR A 216 -0.57 -8.51 2.20
C THR A 216 -1.90 -7.95 1.68
N PRO A 217 -2.11 -7.96 0.36
CA PRO A 217 -3.38 -7.60 -0.24
C PRO A 217 -4.49 -8.61 0.12
N ARG A 218 -5.63 -8.09 0.58
CA ARG A 218 -6.79 -8.87 1.03
C ARG A 218 -8.03 -8.53 0.22
N TYR A 219 -8.77 -9.56 -0.21
CA TYR A 219 -10.01 -9.43 -0.97
C TYR A 219 -11.08 -10.33 -0.38
N THR A 220 -12.23 -9.78 0.02
CA THR A 220 -13.20 -10.52 0.83
C THR A 220 -14.38 -11.12 0.08
N VAL A 221 -14.49 -10.95 -1.24
CA VAL A 221 -15.65 -11.45 -2.00
C VAL A 221 -15.50 -12.92 -2.40
N SER A 222 -14.28 -13.38 -2.68
CA SER A 222 -13.99 -14.71 -3.22
C SER A 222 -12.69 -15.26 -2.63
N GLY A 223 -12.63 -16.58 -2.44
CA GLY A 223 -11.40 -17.31 -2.09
C GLY A 223 -10.29 -17.22 -3.13
N THR A 224 -10.59 -16.72 -4.34
CA THR A 224 -9.60 -16.44 -5.38
C THR A 224 -9.39 -14.94 -5.50
N TRP A 225 -8.13 -14.50 -5.54
CA TRP A 225 -7.77 -13.11 -5.76
C TRP A 225 -8.32 -12.56 -7.09
N ALA A 226 -8.81 -11.33 -7.06
CA ALA A 226 -9.11 -10.53 -8.23
C ALA A 226 -8.40 -9.18 -8.11
N ASN A 227 -7.90 -8.64 -9.23
CA ASN A 227 -7.20 -7.36 -9.20
C ASN A 227 -8.16 -6.20 -8.93
N GLY A 228 -7.86 -5.42 -7.90
CA GLY A 228 -8.66 -4.26 -7.50
C GLY A 228 -8.45 -3.06 -8.42
N THR A 229 -9.54 -2.47 -8.92
CA THR A 229 -9.48 -1.21 -9.67
C THR A 229 -9.77 -0.03 -8.74
N VAL A 230 -8.70 0.57 -8.21
CA VAL A 230 -8.76 1.83 -7.44
C VAL A 230 -9.33 2.94 -8.32
N SER A 231 -10.29 3.73 -7.84
CA SER A 231 -10.85 4.89 -8.57
C SER A 231 -10.24 6.20 -8.12
#